data_AF-A0A918X3K0-F1
#
_entry.id   AF-A0A918X3K0-F1
#
_cell.length_a   1.000
_cell.length_b   1.000
_cell.length_c   1.000
_cell.angle_alpha   90.00
_cell.angle_beta   90.00
_cell.angle_gamma   90.00
#
_symmetry.space_group_name_H-M   'P 1'
#
loop_
_entity.id
_entity.type
_entity.pdbx_description
1 polymer ?
#
loop_
_entity_poly.entity_id
_entity_poly.type
_entity_poly.pdbx_seq_one_letter_code
_entity_poly.pdbx_strand_id
1 'polypeptide(L)'
;MEPNEPVVDMNLGDEIQTREELATFVRGLREEFLRQGQEWENADLDTFLEALAAWIDDAEGSYRDFGKELPREGDWTFFAQSLRAATMYE
;
A
#
# COMPACT_ATOMS: atom_id res chain seq x y z
N MET A 1 29.41 -1.33 -5.17
CA MET A 1 28.39 -1.57 -4.14
C MET A 1 27.28 -0.63 -4.48
N GLU A 2 26.21 -1.16 -5.06
CA GLU A 2 24.98 -0.38 -5.21
C GLU A 2 24.35 -0.23 -3.83
N PRO A 3 23.73 0.92 -3.51
CA PRO A 3 23.10 1.12 -2.22
C PRO A 3 21.94 0.12 -2.07
N ASN A 4 21.78 -0.45 -0.87
CA ASN A 4 20.63 -1.28 -0.53
C ASN A 4 19.36 -0.47 -0.79
N GLU A 5 18.65 -0.77 -1.87
CA GLU A 5 17.27 -0.33 -2.06
C GLU A 5 16.44 -0.88 -0.89
N PRO A 6 15.51 -0.10 -0.33
CA PRO A 6 14.56 -0.62 0.64
C PRO A 6 13.78 -1.74 -0.04
N VAL A 7 14.05 -2.98 0.37
CA VAL A 7 13.23 -4.12 -0.04
C VAL A 7 11.88 -3.89 0.61
N VAL A 8 10.91 -3.39 -0.16
CA VAL A 8 9.52 -3.33 0.27
C VAL A 8 9.14 -4.75 0.64
N ASP A 9 8.88 -5.00 1.93
CA ASP A 9 8.42 -6.29 2.38
C ASP A 9 7.00 -6.50 1.83
N MET A 10 6.92 -7.11 0.65
CA MET A 10 5.69 -7.42 -0.06
C MET A 10 4.78 -8.41 0.70
N ASN A 11 5.22 -8.89 1.87
CA ASN A 11 4.55 -9.88 2.70
C ASN A 11 3.52 -9.26 3.67
N LEU A 12 3.40 -7.93 3.74
CA LEU A 12 2.41 -7.24 4.57
C LEU A 12 0.95 -7.45 4.13
N GLY A 13 0.71 -7.89 2.89
CA GLY A 13 -0.62 -8.07 2.30
C GLY A 13 -0.98 -9.49 1.89
N ASP A 14 -0.08 -10.47 2.04
CA ASP A 14 -0.27 -11.83 1.50
C ASP A 14 -1.42 -12.63 2.16
N GLU A 15 -2.00 -12.13 3.27
CA GLU A 15 -3.13 -12.78 3.97
C GLU A 15 -4.34 -11.86 4.25
N ILE A 16 -4.42 -10.65 3.67
CA ILE A 16 -5.62 -9.80 3.85
C ILE A 16 -6.72 -10.34 2.94
N GLN A 17 -7.69 -11.04 3.53
CA GLN A 17 -8.77 -11.72 2.80
C GLN A 17 -10.14 -11.07 3.02
N THR A 18 -10.26 -10.21 4.04
CA THR A 18 -11.52 -9.58 4.44
C THR A 18 -11.44 -8.06 4.55
N ARG A 19 -12.60 -7.39 4.48
CA ARG A 19 -12.71 -5.93 4.65
C ARG A 19 -12.28 -5.50 6.06
N GLU A 20 -12.55 -6.33 7.07
CA GLU A 20 -12.17 -6.11 8.45
C GLU A 20 -10.65 -6.20 8.65
N GLU A 21 -9.97 -7.16 8.01
CA GLU A 21 -8.51 -7.26 8.00
C GLU A 21 -7.89 -6.05 7.30
N LEU A 22 -8.42 -5.63 6.14
CA LEU A 22 -7.96 -4.42 5.46
C LEU A 22 -8.13 -3.18 6.35
N ALA A 23 -9.28 -3.02 7.01
CA ALA A 23 -9.50 -1.90 7.93
C ALA A 23 -8.54 -1.94 9.14
N THR A 24 -8.18 -3.13 9.61
CA THR A 24 -7.21 -3.32 10.70
C THR A 24 -5.81 -2.95 10.24
N PHE A 25 -5.42 -3.40 9.04
CA PHE A 25 -4.15 -3.04 8.41
C PHE A 25 -4.00 -1.53 8.24
N VAL A 26 -5.00 -0.84 7.69
CA VAL A 26 -4.97 0.62 7.51
C VAL A 26 -4.85 1.36 8.84
N ARG A 27 -5.50 0.88 9.91
CA ARG A 27 -5.32 1.44 11.26
C ARG A 27 -3.91 1.22 11.80
N GLY A 28 -3.34 0.03 11.60
CA GLY A 28 -1.96 -0.26 11.97
C GLY A 28 -0.96 0.63 11.24
N LEU A 29 -1.16 0.84 9.93
CA LEU A 29 -0.35 1.75 9.11
C LEU A 29 -0.41 3.19 9.65
N ARG A 30 -1.59 3.65 10.06
CA ARG A 30 -1.75 4.96 10.71
C ARG A 30 -1.03 5.04 12.06
N GLU A 31 -1.13 4.00 12.91
CA GLU A 31 -0.43 3.96 14.21
C GLU A 31 1.09 3.98 14.03
N GLU A 32 1.59 3.28 13.01
CA GLU A 32 3.00 3.34 12.62
C GLU A 32 3.39 4.75 12.19
N PHE A 33 2.62 5.36 11.29
CA PHE A 33 2.85 6.73 10.85
C PHE A 33 2.86 7.73 12.02
N LEU A 34 1.96 7.59 13.00
CA LEU A 34 1.95 8.46 14.18
C LEU A 34 3.19 8.29 15.08
N ARG A 35 3.80 7.11 15.08
CA ARG A 35 4.96 6.78 15.92
C ARG A 35 6.29 7.15 15.25
N GLN A 36 6.41 6.91 13.95
CA GLN A 36 7.69 7.02 13.22
C GLN A 36 7.53 7.59 11.79
N GLY A 37 6.41 8.22 11.45
CA GLY A 37 6.14 8.72 10.10
C GLY A 37 7.11 9.79 9.61
N GLN A 38 7.82 10.48 10.51
CA GLN A 38 8.93 11.38 10.13
C GLN A 38 10.11 10.67 9.47
N GLU A 39 10.23 9.35 9.64
CA GLU A 39 11.27 8.52 9.04
C GLU A 39 10.85 7.94 7.68
N TRP A 40 9.57 8.13 7.29
CA TRP A 40 9.08 7.68 5.99
C TRP A 40 9.59 8.59 4.88
N GLU A 41 9.96 8.00 3.76
CA GLU A 41 10.33 8.77 2.56
C GLU A 41 9.14 9.59 2.03
N ASN A 42 7.92 9.08 2.19
CA ASN A 42 6.67 9.69 1.74
C ASN A 42 5.77 10.03 2.95
N ALA A 43 6.19 11.01 3.74
CA ALA A 43 5.61 11.34 5.05
C ALA A 43 4.43 12.33 5.01
N ASP A 44 4.11 12.91 3.86
CA ASP A 44 2.92 13.76 3.68
C ASP A 44 1.94 13.12 2.69
N LEU A 45 0.69 13.61 2.68
CA LEU A 45 -0.37 13.01 1.87
C LEU A 45 -0.10 13.10 0.37
N ASP A 46 0.59 14.15 -0.10
CA ASP A 46 0.88 14.36 -1.52
C ASP A 46 1.89 13.31 -2.02
N THR A 47 3.03 13.24 -1.34
CA THR A 47 4.10 12.26 -1.63
C THR A 47 3.64 10.82 -1.42
N PHE A 48 2.82 10.56 -0.40
CA PHE A 48 2.25 9.23 -0.16
C PHE A 48 1.33 8.77 -1.29
N LEU A 49 0.46 9.65 -1.79
CA LEU A 49 -0.45 9.31 -2.90
C LEU A 49 0.31 9.12 -4.21
N GLU A 50 1.34 9.93 -4.49
CA GLU A 50 2.20 9.77 -5.66
C GLU A 50 2.95 8.43 -5.62
N ALA A 51 3.57 8.10 -4.48
CA ALA A 51 4.29 6.83 -4.31
C ALA A 51 3.35 5.62 -4.41
N LEU A 52 2.13 5.73 -3.86
CA LEU A 52 1.10 4.70 -3.98
C LEU A 52 0.68 4.48 -5.45
N ALA A 53 0.48 5.57 -6.21
CA ALA A 53 0.15 5.48 -7.64
C ALA A 53 1.27 4.83 -8.44
N ALA A 54 2.52 5.27 -8.23
CA ALA A 54 3.70 4.69 -8.89
C ALA A 54 3.85 3.18 -8.61
N TRP A 55 3.59 2.76 -7.37
CA TRP A 55 3.62 1.34 -7.01
C TRP A 55 2.50 0.54 -7.69
N ILE A 56 1.27 1.06 -7.76
CA ILE A 56 0.14 0.38 -8.43
C ILE A 56 0.45 0.19 -9.92
N ASP A 57 1.02 1.19 -10.58
CA ASP A 57 1.39 1.14 -11.99
C ASP A 57 2.50 0.09 -12.25
N ASP A 58 3.44 -0.08 -11.31
CA ASP A 58 4.54 -1.04 -11.43
C ASP A 58 4.24 -2.42 -10.81
N ALA A 59 3.10 -2.58 -10.13
CA ALA A 59 2.77 -3.79 -9.39
C ALA A 59 2.81 -5.05 -10.28
N GLU A 60 2.43 -4.94 -11.56
CA GLU A 60 2.53 -6.04 -12.51
C GLU A 60 3.96 -6.52 -12.76
N GLY A 61 4.93 -5.61 -12.82
CA GLY A 61 6.35 -5.94 -12.94
C GLY A 61 6.87 -6.61 -11.67
N SER A 62 6.62 -5.95 -10.54
CA SER A 62 7.04 -6.42 -9.21
C SER A 62 6.51 -7.81 -8.87
N TYR A 63 5.22 -8.11 -9.07
CA TYR A 63 4.65 -9.45 -8.78
C TYR A 63 5.28 -10.56 -9.63
N ARG A 64 5.54 -10.28 -10.92
CA ARG A 64 6.21 -11.25 -11.82
C ARG A 64 7.61 -11.60 -11.34
N ASP A 65 8.37 -10.62 -10.84
CA ASP A 65 9.73 -10.83 -10.33
C ASP A 65 9.78 -11.68 -9.05
N PHE A 66 8.70 -11.67 -8.25
CA PHE A 66 8.53 -12.55 -7.09
C PHE A 66 7.85 -13.90 -7.39
N GLY A 67 7.57 -14.20 -8.67
CA GLY A 67 6.89 -15.42 -9.08
C GLY A 67 5.43 -15.51 -8.60
N LYS A 68 4.82 -14.36 -8.31
CA LYS A 68 3.41 -14.22 -7.94
C LYS A 68 2.62 -13.68 -9.13
N GLU A 69 1.38 -14.10 -9.27
CA GLU A 69 0.45 -13.44 -10.19
C GLU A 69 -0.33 -12.38 -9.42
N LEU A 70 -0.47 -11.19 -9.99
CA LEU A 70 -1.43 -10.22 -9.46
C LEU A 70 -2.82 -10.86 -9.50
N PRO A 71 -3.62 -10.73 -8.42
CA PRO A 71 -4.98 -11.21 -8.46
C PRO A 71 -5.72 -10.50 -9.59
N ARG A 72 -6.11 -11.26 -10.63
CA ARG A 72 -6.93 -10.76 -11.75
C ARG A 72 -8.29 -10.23 -11.26
N GLU A 73 -8.69 -10.64 -10.05
CA GLU A 73 -9.90 -10.25 -9.33
C GLU A 73 -9.63 -9.25 -8.19
N GLY A 74 -8.49 -8.54 -8.20
CA GLY A 74 -8.31 -7.41 -7.29
C GLY A 74 -9.47 -6.45 -7.46
N ASP A 75 -10.23 -6.18 -6.40
CA ASP A 75 -11.36 -5.25 -6.45
C ASP A 75 -10.85 -3.80 -6.45
N TRP A 76 -10.20 -3.41 -7.56
CA TRP A 76 -9.67 -2.07 -7.81
C TRP A 76 -10.76 -1.01 -7.68
N THR A 77 -12.00 -1.39 -7.99
CA THR A 77 -13.16 -0.52 -7.85
C THR A 77 -13.44 -0.24 -6.38
N PHE A 78 -13.46 -1.26 -5.52
CA PHE A 78 -13.59 -1.07 -4.07
C PHE A 78 -12.43 -0.28 -3.49
N PHE A 79 -11.20 -0.52 -3.93
CA PHE A 79 -10.02 0.24 -3.48
C PHE A 79 -10.15 1.73 -3.84
N ALA A 80 -10.48 2.05 -5.08
CA ALA A 80 -10.71 3.43 -5.53
C ALA A 80 -11.87 4.11 -4.79
N GLN A 81 -12.99 3.40 -4.57
CA GLN A 81 -14.12 3.90 -3.78
C GLN A 81 -13.74 4.16 -2.32
N SER A 82 -12.91 3.30 -1.73
CA SER A 82 -12.43 3.44 -0.35
C SER A 82 -11.54 4.67 -0.19
N LEU A 83 -10.58 4.87 -1.09
CA LEU A 83 -9.74 6.08 -1.12
C LEU A 83 -10.60 7.34 -1.28
N ARG A 84 -11.58 7.32 -2.19
CA ARG A 84 -12.49 8.45 -2.38
C ARG A 84 -13.33 8.72 -1.12
N ALA A 85 -13.88 7.68 -0.50
CA ALA A 85 -14.66 7.81 0.73
C ALA A 85 -13.81 8.41 1.86
N ALA A 86 -12.55 8.02 2.01
CA ALA A 86 -11.64 8.55 3.03
C ALA A 86 -11.42 10.08 2.95
N THR A 87 -11.64 10.70 1.79
CA THR A 87 -11.57 12.17 1.65
C THR A 87 -12.78 12.92 2.21
N MET A 88 -13.89 12.21 2.47
CA MET A 88 -15.19 12.79 2.84
C MET A 88 -15.73 12.26 4.17
N TYR A 89 -15.25 11.11 4.64
CA TYR A 89 -15.76 10.40 5.80
C TYR A 89 -15.15 10.98 7.10
N GLU A 90 -16.01 11.35 8.07
CA GLU A 90 -15.63 11.85 9.42
C GLU A 90 -15.38 10.71 10.43
#